data_AF-A0A1V6MYN4-F1
#
_entry.id   AF-A0A1V6MYN4-F1
#
_cell.length_a   1.000
_cell.length_b   1.000
_cell.length_c   1.000
_cell.angle_alpha   90.00
_cell.angle_beta   90.00
_cell.angle_gamma   90.00
#
_symmetry.space_group_name_H-M   'P 1'
#
loop_
_entity.id
_entity.type
_entity.pdbx_description
1 polymer ?
#
loop_
_entity_poly.entity_id
_entity_poly.type
_entity_poly.pdbx_seq_one_letter_code
_entity_poly.pdbx_strand_id
1 'polypeptide(L)'
;MVWVEEQIGDGGVASGGAWAGLPTVLTVACVGGGDVRVTMQSQESEVAALSVDCPAGTAGVGSVTMGAGVVRSGSFTIGVDASSEEIRWSLTVTQPE
;
A
#
# COMPACT_ATOMS: atom_id res chain seq x y z
N MET A 1 13.11 0.48 -0.19
CA MET A 1 12.16 -0.60 0.17
C MET A 1 11.46 -0.18 1.45
N VAL A 2 10.14 -0.38 1.53
CA VAL A 2 9.34 -0.18 2.74
C VAL A 2 8.65 -1.49 3.06
N TRP A 3 8.63 -1.88 4.33
CA TRP A 3 7.88 -3.02 4.84
C TRP A 3 7.14 -2.57 6.09
N VAL A 4 5.83 -2.82 6.11
CA VAL A 4 5.01 -2.67 7.31
C VAL A 4 4.61 -4.07 7.72
N GLU A 5 5.02 -4.45 8.92
CA GLU A 5 4.58 -5.69 9.57
C GLU A 5 3.06 -5.69 9.78
N GLU A 6 2.49 -6.81 10.21
CA GLU A 6 1.05 -6.94 10.41
C GLU A 6 0.48 -5.79 11.27
N GLN A 7 -0.58 -5.18 10.79
CA GLN A 7 -1.41 -4.17 11.46
C GLN A 7 -2.86 -4.64 11.47
N ILE A 8 -3.70 -4.01 12.30
CA ILE A 8 -5.12 -4.33 12.47
C ILE A 8 -5.96 -3.08 12.26
N GLY A 9 -7.05 -3.17 11.50
CA GLY A 9 -7.95 -2.05 11.19
C GLY A 9 -7.30 -1.01 10.28
N ASP A 10 -7.63 0.26 10.47
CA ASP A 10 -7.06 1.36 9.70
C ASP A 10 -5.58 1.60 10.02
N GLY A 11 -4.84 2.17 9.07
CA GLY A 11 -3.48 2.62 9.34
C GLY A 11 -2.75 3.15 8.11
N GLY A 12 -1.43 3.06 8.11
CA GLY A 12 -0.64 3.58 7.01
C GLY A 12 0.85 3.69 7.32
N VAL A 13 1.59 4.23 6.36
CA VAL A 13 3.03 4.47 6.47
C VAL A 13 3.43 5.71 5.68
N ALA A 14 4.39 6.47 6.22
CA ALA A 14 5.08 7.52 5.49
C ALA A 14 6.51 7.07 5.23
N SER A 15 7.03 7.38 4.04
CA SER A 15 8.41 7.10 3.67
C SER A 15 9.03 8.31 2.98
N GLY A 16 10.29 8.60 3.31
CA GLY A 16 11.12 9.53 2.55
C GLY A 16 12.13 8.74 1.74
N GLY A 17 11.99 8.69 0.41
CA GLY A 17 13.00 8.05 -0.43
C GLY A 17 12.51 7.26 -1.63
N ALA A 18 11.47 7.72 -2.34
CA ALA A 18 11.21 7.18 -3.67
C ALA A 18 12.25 7.70 -4.67
N TRP A 19 12.82 6.81 -5.48
CA TRP A 19 13.67 7.18 -6.61
C TRP A 19 12.84 7.30 -7.89
N ALA A 20 12.73 8.50 -8.46
CA ALA A 20 11.87 8.75 -9.61
C ALA A 20 12.29 8.01 -10.89
N GLY A 21 13.52 7.47 -10.95
CA GLY A 21 14.05 6.74 -12.10
C GLY A 21 13.54 5.30 -12.23
N LEU A 22 12.95 4.72 -11.18
CA LEU A 22 12.41 3.35 -11.18
C LEU A 22 10.90 3.34 -10.98
N PRO A 23 10.21 2.31 -11.49
CA PRO A 23 8.84 2.06 -11.09
C PRO A 23 8.76 1.79 -9.58
N THR A 24 7.59 2.05 -9.01
CA THR A 24 7.27 1.72 -7.62
C THR A 24 6.16 0.68 -7.62
N VAL A 25 6.36 -0.41 -6.89
CA VAL A 25 5.36 -1.48 -6.73
C VAL A 25 4.90 -1.49 -5.29
N LEU A 26 3.60 -1.25 -5.09
CA LEU A 26 2.92 -1.36 -3.80
C LEU A 26 2.16 -2.69 -3.78
N THR A 27 2.45 -3.54 -2.81
CA THR A 27 1.75 -4.82 -2.62
C THR A 27 1.21 -4.89 -1.20
N VAL A 28 -0.05 -5.30 -1.08
CA VAL A 28 -0.78 -5.42 0.18
C VAL A 28 -1.34 -6.83 0.28
N ALA A 29 -1.25 -7.41 1.47
CA ALA A 29 -1.91 -8.65 1.83
C ALA A 29 -2.82 -8.40 3.03
N CYS A 30 -4.01 -9.01 3.04
CA CYS A 30 -4.97 -8.85 4.13
C CYS A 30 -5.83 -10.10 4.38
N VAL A 31 -6.37 -10.24 5.59
CA VAL A 31 -7.28 -11.32 6.00
C VAL A 31 -8.22 -10.81 7.09
N GLY A 32 -9.48 -11.24 7.10
CA GLY A 32 -10.40 -10.86 8.19
C GLY A 32 -11.89 -10.87 7.86
N GLY A 33 -12.28 -11.06 6.60
CA GLY A 33 -13.68 -11.00 6.16
C GLY A 33 -14.14 -9.56 5.92
N GLY A 34 -13.78 -9.01 4.77
CA GLY A 34 -14.11 -7.64 4.35
C GLY A 34 -13.20 -7.20 3.21
N ASP A 35 -12.83 -5.92 3.18
CA ASP A 35 -11.88 -5.37 2.22
C ASP A 35 -11.00 -4.28 2.86
N VAL A 36 -9.87 -3.99 2.22
CA VAL A 36 -9.06 -2.81 2.50
C VAL A 36 -8.98 -1.93 1.26
N ARG A 37 -9.12 -0.62 1.45
CA ARG A 37 -8.79 0.39 0.45
C ARG A 37 -7.44 0.99 0.78
N VAL A 38 -6.54 0.97 -0.19
CA VAL A 38 -5.17 1.44 -0.04
C VAL A 38 -4.96 2.59 -0.99
N THR A 39 -4.54 3.73 -0.46
CA THR A 39 -4.26 4.95 -1.23
C THR A 39 -2.81 5.36 -1.05
N MET A 40 -2.16 5.81 -2.12
CA MET A 40 -0.79 6.32 -2.08
C MET A 40 -0.77 7.75 -2.57
N GLN A 41 -0.14 8.64 -1.80
CA GLN A 41 0.06 10.04 -2.16
C GLN A 41 1.54 10.36 -2.32
N SER A 42 1.88 11.15 -3.33
CA SER A 42 3.20 11.72 -3.55
C SER A 42 3.04 13.21 -3.81
N GLN A 43 3.74 14.04 -3.03
CA GLN A 43 3.71 15.51 -3.18
C GLN A 43 2.27 16.06 -3.26
N GLU A 44 1.40 15.65 -2.33
CA GLU A 44 -0.01 16.06 -2.22
C GLU A 44 -0.93 15.60 -3.38
N SER A 45 -0.46 14.70 -4.24
CA SER A 45 -1.28 14.08 -5.30
C SER A 45 -1.46 12.59 -5.03
N GLU A 46 -2.69 12.09 -5.17
CA GLU A 46 -2.94 10.64 -5.21
C GLU A 46 -2.33 10.07 -6.49
N VAL A 47 -1.49 9.05 -6.33
CA VAL A 47 -0.77 8.39 -7.43
C VAL A 47 -1.17 6.93 -7.63
N ALA A 48 -1.81 6.33 -6.63
CA ALA A 48 -2.42 5.02 -6.73
C ALA A 48 -3.56 4.85 -5.73
N ALA A 49 -4.56 4.07 -6.14
CA ALA A 49 -5.61 3.55 -5.28
C ALA A 49 -5.89 2.09 -5.68
N LEU A 50 -6.01 1.21 -4.69
CA LEU A 50 -6.28 -0.22 -4.87
C LEU A 50 -7.22 -0.68 -3.75
N SER A 51 -8.24 -1.44 -4.11
CA SER A 51 -9.06 -2.19 -3.14
C SER A 51 -8.69 -3.67 -3.20
N VAL A 52 -8.56 -4.31 -2.04
CA VAL A 52 -8.23 -5.73 -1.91
C VAL A 52 -9.28 -6.40 -1.06
N ASP A 53 -9.96 -7.41 -1.61
CA ASP A 53 -10.84 -8.27 -0.82
C ASP A 53 -9.99 -9.07 0.17
N CYS A 54 -10.44 -9.11 1.43
CA CYS A 54 -9.79 -9.79 2.55
C CYS A 54 -10.67 -10.96 3.01
N PRO A 55 -10.57 -12.16 2.40
CA PRO A 55 -11.40 -13.29 2.78
C PRO A 55 -11.22 -13.68 4.25
N ALA A 56 -12.23 -14.35 4.81
CA ALA A 56 -12.08 -14.98 6.12
C ALA A 56 -11.23 -16.26 5.99
N GLY A 57 -10.15 -16.34 6.76
CA GLY A 57 -9.32 -17.56 6.87
C GLY A 57 -8.23 -17.74 5.82
N THR A 58 -8.18 -16.93 4.76
CA THR A 58 -7.09 -16.91 3.77
C THR A 58 -6.68 -15.49 3.42
N ALA A 59 -5.41 -15.27 3.08
CA ALA A 59 -4.93 -13.96 2.67
C ALA A 59 -5.43 -13.60 1.26
N GLY A 60 -6.08 -12.44 1.14
CA GLY A 60 -6.20 -11.71 -0.11
C GLY A 60 -4.92 -10.93 -0.38
N VAL A 61 -4.56 -10.76 -1.65
CA VAL A 61 -3.36 -10.03 -2.06
C VAL A 61 -3.69 -9.15 -3.25
N GLY A 62 -3.27 -7.89 -3.20
CA GLY A 62 -3.38 -6.96 -4.31
C GLY A 62 -2.07 -6.21 -4.52
N SER A 63 -1.80 -5.83 -5.76
CA SER A 63 -0.61 -5.06 -6.12
C SER A 63 -0.93 -4.02 -7.18
N VAL A 64 -0.27 -2.87 -7.11
CA VAL A 64 -0.33 -1.81 -8.11
C VAL A 64 1.08 -1.34 -8.44
N THR A 65 1.36 -1.22 -9.74
CA THR A 65 2.63 -0.70 -10.24
C THR A 65 2.45 0.71 -10.74
N MET A 66 3.22 1.63 -10.19
CA MET A 66 3.34 3.01 -10.65
C MET A 66 4.60 3.11 -11.51
N GLY A 67 4.45 3.60 -12.74
CA GLY A 67 5.59 3.80 -13.64
C GLY A 67 6.62 4.77 -13.07
N ALA A 68 7.84 4.74 -13.62
CA ALA A 68 8.88 5.69 -13.27
C ALA A 68 8.38 7.14 -13.42
N GLY A 69 8.76 8.00 -12.48
CA GLY A 69 8.35 9.41 -12.41
C GLY A 69 6.94 9.67 -11.87
N VAL A 70 6.08 8.65 -11.70
CA VAL A 70 4.75 8.80 -11.08
C VAL A 70 4.89 9.13 -9.60
N VAL A 71 5.66 8.31 -8.87
CA VAL A 71 6.07 8.64 -7.50
C VAL A 71 7.28 9.57 -7.61
N ARG A 72 7.08 10.85 -7.27
CA ARG A 72 8.13 11.86 -7.38
C ARG A 72 9.21 11.63 -6.32
N SER A 73 10.41 12.12 -6.61
CA SER A 73 11.51 12.11 -5.65
C SER A 73 11.10 12.83 -4.37
N GLY A 74 11.34 12.20 -3.23
CA GLY A 74 10.98 12.74 -1.92
C GLY A 74 10.08 11.78 -1.14
N SER A 75 9.15 12.36 -0.39
CA SER A 75 8.26 11.61 0.49
C SER A 75 6.97 11.17 -0.20
N PHE A 76 6.48 10.02 0.22
CA PHE A 76 5.14 9.54 -0.08
C PHE A 76 4.48 9.02 1.19
N THR A 77 3.16 9.00 1.18
CA THR A 77 2.33 8.42 2.24
C THR A 77 1.44 7.34 1.64
N ILE A 78 1.16 6.31 2.43
CA ILE A 78 0.18 5.28 2.11
C ILE A 78 -0.84 5.25 3.26
N GLY A 79 -2.11 5.38 2.93
CA GLY A 79 -3.23 5.15 3.83
C GLY A 79 -3.87 3.80 3.54
N VAL A 80 -4.31 3.12 4.60
CA VAL A 80 -5.09 1.88 4.55
C VAL A 80 -6.37 2.11 5.33
N ASP A 81 -7.50 2.07 4.64
CA ASP A 81 -8.84 2.11 5.23
C ASP A 81 -9.42 0.69 5.20
N ALA A 82 -9.64 0.08 6.36
CA ALA A 82 -10.19 -1.26 6.48
C ALA A 82 -11.70 -1.20 6.66
N SER A 83 -12.43 -2.10 6.00
CA SER A 83 -13.89 -2.18 6.16
C SER A 83 -14.31 -2.68 7.55
N SER A 84 -13.36 -3.21 8.35
CA SER A 84 -13.56 -3.72 9.71
C SER A 84 -12.27 -3.60 10.52
N GLU A 85 -12.40 -3.23 11.79
CA GLU A 85 -11.28 -3.17 12.75
C GLU A 85 -10.68 -4.54 13.09
N GLU A 86 -11.25 -5.64 12.61
CA GLU A 86 -10.69 -6.99 12.80
C GLU A 86 -9.77 -7.43 11.65
N ILE A 87 -9.72 -6.67 10.56
CA ILE A 87 -8.90 -7.01 9.39
C ILE A 87 -7.43 -6.83 9.72
N ARG A 88 -6.65 -7.88 9.48
CA ARG A 88 -5.19 -7.86 9.56
C ARG A 88 -4.61 -7.62 8.19
N TRP A 89 -3.65 -6.72 8.07
CA TRP A 89 -2.97 -6.43 6.82
C TRP A 89 -1.48 -6.20 6.99
N SER A 90 -0.71 -6.38 5.92
CA SER A 90 0.70 -6.01 5.81
C SER A 90 0.95 -5.44 4.43
N LEU A 91 2.00 -4.61 4.27
CA LEU A 91 2.32 -4.02 2.97
C LEU A 91 3.82 -3.93 2.71
N THR A 92 4.18 -4.09 1.43
CA THR A 92 5.52 -3.81 0.90
C THR A 92 5.47 -2.70 -0.15
N VAL A 93 6.54 -1.91 -0.20
CA VAL A 93 6.86 -1.04 -1.33
C VAL A 93 8.26 -1.38 -1.83
N THR A 94 8.36 -1.69 -3.12
CA THR A 94 9.62 -2.02 -3.79
C THR A 94 9.84 -1.14 -5.02
N GLN A 95 11.11 -0.96 -5.40
CA GLN A 95 11.50 -0.30 -6.64
C GLN A 95 12.48 -1.24 -7.37
N PRO A 96 11.98 -2.10 -8.27
CA PRO A 96 12.83 -3.03 -9.01
C PRO A 96 13.74 -2.25 -9.99
N GLU A 97 14.97 -2.72 -10.12
CA GLU A 97 16.00 -2.18 -11.05
C GLU A 97 15.84 -2.67 -12.49
#